data_AF-A0A0B3ASC0-F1
#
_entry.id   AF-A0A0B3ASC0-F1
#
_cell.length_a   1.000
_cell.length_b   1.000
_cell.length_c   1.000
_cell.angle_alpha   90.00
_cell.angle_beta   90.00
_cell.angle_gamma   90.00
#
_symmetry.space_group_name_H-M   'P 1'
#
loop_
_entity.id
_entity.type
_entity.pdbx_description
1 polymer ?
#
loop_
_entity_poly.entity_id
_entity_poly.type
_entity_poly.pdbx_seq_one_letter_code
_entity_poly.pdbx_strand_id
1 'polypeptide(L)'
;MYASSSYPGNAGSIDTLVASYSPALSLDSAVQEAYSCEGCRKLMDKMYGKAEVASIKHHSPAPLLQRGSYGVGSYTMAKRYGLSVNGAMAYTGNQGESAGYTGVSRTYDSAPAVFLNPIRPETAFIDNESQILELAGEAFLQLTGRQLPKDISISICTKEELRQRHGNFGAWSDGIRGFAINGREKRVFVKQDHLDALMMVLGHEIGHVFTPTLGNRHDEEAKAFSFAEAWASCIKTHNIGNLAACIKGEQDWQPAANGLHDVAFHFVRSLLGKGMHPMQVHWDLAKGYKSLFNAYI
;
A
#
# COMPACT_ATOMS: atom_id res chain seq x y z
N MET A 1 69.03 50.19 -8.91
CA MET A 1 68.43 50.32 -10.26
C MET A 1 67.96 48.93 -10.64
N TYR A 2 66.69 48.57 -10.78
CA TYR A 2 65.47 49.29 -11.17
C TYR A 2 64.33 49.12 -10.15
N ALA A 3 63.39 50.07 -10.20
CA ALA A 3 62.19 50.16 -9.38
C ALA A 3 60.92 50.18 -10.26
N SER A 4 59.82 49.62 -9.75
CA SER A 4 58.41 49.92 -10.07
C SER A 4 57.56 49.21 -9.00
N SER A 5 56.84 49.80 -8.02
CA SER A 5 55.70 50.75 -8.04
C SER A 5 54.57 50.28 -8.97
N SER A 6 53.28 50.16 -8.61
CA SER A 6 52.52 50.29 -7.35
C SER A 6 51.03 49.94 -7.59
N TYR A 7 50.33 49.49 -6.54
CA TYR A 7 48.89 49.63 -6.17
C TYR A 7 48.07 48.35 -5.88
N PRO A 8 47.19 48.37 -4.85
CA PRO A 8 46.51 47.22 -4.28
C PRO A 8 45.04 47.09 -4.72
N GLY A 9 44.57 45.87 -4.91
CA GLY A 9 43.17 45.54 -5.18
C GLY A 9 42.55 44.78 -4.02
N ASN A 10 41.68 45.47 -3.29
CA ASN A 10 40.83 44.96 -2.23
C ASN A 10 39.64 44.20 -2.89
N ALA A 11 39.44 42.93 -2.55
CA ALA A 11 38.16 42.24 -2.75
C ALA A 11 38.05 41.12 -1.72
N GLY A 12 37.18 41.31 -0.74
CA GLY A 12 36.87 40.33 0.28
C GLY A 12 36.40 39.02 -0.36
N SER A 13 37.02 37.93 0.06
CA SER A 13 36.46 36.60 -0.08
C SER A 13 36.13 36.10 1.32
N ILE A 14 34.91 35.60 1.44
CA ILE A 14 34.24 35.19 2.66
C ILE A 14 34.94 33.93 3.18
N ASP A 15 35.87 34.10 4.10
CA ASP A 15 36.17 33.10 5.12
C ASP A 15 34.94 33.00 6.02
N THR A 16 34.04 32.04 5.80
CA THR A 16 33.42 31.26 6.88
C THR A 16 32.56 30.11 6.37
N LEU A 17 32.75 28.93 6.97
CA LEU A 17 31.83 27.76 7.02
C LEU A 17 31.56 27.12 5.65
N VAL A 18 32.08 25.93 5.33
CA VAL A 18 31.68 24.65 5.93
C VAL A 18 32.84 23.65 5.82
N ALA A 19 33.49 23.39 6.95
CA ALA A 19 34.11 22.09 7.21
C ALA A 19 33.11 21.26 8.03
N SER A 20 33.15 19.94 7.81
CA SER A 20 32.33 18.88 8.43
C SER A 20 30.95 18.67 7.82
N TYR A 21 30.82 17.64 6.98
CA TYR A 21 29.96 16.48 7.25
C TYR A 21 30.48 15.26 6.47
N SER A 22 30.40 14.12 7.15
CA SER A 22 31.09 12.84 6.94
C SER A 22 30.53 11.99 5.77
N PRO A 23 31.13 10.83 5.44
CA PRO A 23 31.28 10.30 4.08
C PRO A 23 30.06 9.52 3.57
N ALA A 24 30.07 9.31 2.25
CA ALA A 24 29.13 8.52 1.47
C ALA A 24 28.64 7.25 2.21
N LEU A 25 27.36 7.26 2.56
CA LEU A 25 26.60 6.06 2.93
C LEU A 25 26.63 5.10 1.74
N SER A 26 27.10 3.88 1.97
CA SER A 26 27.01 2.79 0.98
C SER A 26 25.55 2.61 0.55
N LEU A 27 25.32 2.20 -0.70
CA LEU A 27 23.97 1.95 -1.23
C LEU A 27 23.15 1.04 -0.29
N ASP A 28 23.81 0.07 0.35
CA ASP A 28 23.21 -0.85 1.33
C ASP A 28 22.74 -0.16 2.61
N SER A 29 23.44 0.86 3.12
CA SER A 29 23.00 1.59 4.32
C SER A 29 21.89 2.58 4.02
N ALA A 30 21.85 3.16 2.81
CA ALA A 30 20.73 3.99 2.37
C ALA A 30 19.46 3.17 2.13
N VAL A 31 19.60 1.94 1.61
CA VAL A 31 18.51 0.96 1.50
C VAL A 31 18.07 0.52 2.90
N GLN A 32 18.97 0.14 3.80
CA GLN A 32 18.59 -0.22 5.18
C GLN A 32 17.92 0.92 5.96
N GLU A 33 18.38 2.16 5.82
CA GLU A 33 17.71 3.31 6.44
C GLU A 33 16.35 3.59 5.79
N ALA A 34 16.24 3.45 4.47
CA ALA A 34 14.97 3.61 3.76
C ALA A 34 13.94 2.61 4.28
N TYR A 35 14.28 1.31 4.37
CA TYR A 35 13.41 0.21 4.83
C TYR A 35 13.24 0.16 6.35
N SER A 36 13.93 1.01 7.11
CA SER A 36 13.76 1.07 8.55
C SER A 36 12.39 1.65 8.91
N CYS A 37 11.81 1.15 10.00
CA CYS A 37 10.59 1.73 10.58
C CYS A 37 10.76 3.22 10.93
N GLU A 38 11.99 3.66 11.22
CA GLU A 38 12.32 5.07 11.42
C GLU A 38 12.25 5.89 10.11
N GLY A 39 12.73 5.32 8.99
CA GLY A 39 12.55 5.88 7.65
C GLY A 39 11.07 6.00 7.27
N CYS A 40 10.29 4.95 7.56
CA CYS A 40 8.84 4.95 7.41
C CYS A 40 8.19 6.08 8.22
N ARG A 41 8.55 6.20 9.50
CA ARG A 41 8.02 7.22 10.42
C ARG A 41 8.32 8.64 9.93
N LYS A 42 9.58 8.92 9.58
CA LYS A 42 9.98 10.23 9.01
C LYS A 42 9.20 10.57 7.73
N LEU A 43 8.98 9.59 6.85
CA LEU A 43 8.15 9.77 5.66
C LEU A 43 6.69 10.07 6.02
N MET A 44 6.12 9.32 6.96
CA MET A 44 4.75 9.52 7.46
C MET A 44 4.57 10.91 8.07
N ASP A 45 5.51 11.36 8.90
CA ASP A 45 5.48 12.69 9.50
C ASP A 45 5.56 13.80 8.44
N LYS A 46 6.36 13.62 7.38
CA LYS A 46 6.42 14.58 6.26
C LYS A 46 5.10 14.64 5.47
N MET A 47 4.45 13.50 5.26
CA MET A 47 3.20 13.44 4.49
C MET A 47 2.01 13.99 5.24
N TYR A 48 1.94 13.73 6.54
CA TYR A 48 0.82 14.16 7.38
C TYR A 48 1.06 15.49 8.09
N GLY A 49 2.30 15.85 8.42
CA GLY A 49 2.65 17.14 9.02
C GLY A 49 2.40 18.34 8.10
N LYS A 50 2.29 18.13 6.78
CA LYS A 50 1.83 19.16 5.85
C LYS A 50 0.31 19.33 5.78
N ALA A 51 -0.47 18.40 6.36
CA ALA A 51 -1.93 18.44 6.29
C ALA A 51 -2.55 19.46 7.27
N GLU A 52 -1.84 19.94 8.28
CA GLU A 52 -2.37 20.94 9.23
C GLU A 52 -2.28 22.41 8.76
N VAL A 53 -1.61 22.71 7.63
CA VAL A 53 -1.43 24.11 7.16
C VAL A 53 -2.29 24.47 5.93
N ALA A 54 -3.01 23.52 5.33
CA ALA A 54 -3.89 23.78 4.19
C ALA A 54 -5.37 23.67 4.57
N SER A 55 -5.83 24.53 5.48
CA SER A 55 -7.26 24.87 5.56
C SER A 55 -7.65 25.64 4.30
N ILE A 56 -8.18 24.92 3.31
CA ILE A 56 -8.82 25.53 2.14
C ILE A 56 -10.12 26.17 2.64
N LYS A 57 -10.12 27.51 2.75
CA LYS A 57 -11.32 28.30 2.98
C LYS A 57 -12.31 28.06 1.85
N HIS A 58 -13.35 27.27 2.10
CA HIS A 58 -14.53 27.20 1.25
C HIS A 58 -15.16 28.60 1.14
N HIS A 59 -14.94 29.25 0.00
CA HIS A 59 -15.72 30.41 -0.40
C HIS A 59 -16.99 29.89 -1.08
N SER A 60 -18.14 30.08 -0.45
CA SER A 60 -19.45 29.90 -1.07
C SER A 60 -19.62 30.90 -2.21
N PRO A 61 -19.98 30.49 -3.44
CA PRO A 61 -20.45 31.44 -4.43
C PRO A 61 -21.90 31.85 -4.12
N ALA A 62 -22.14 33.17 -4.20
CA ALA A 62 -23.43 33.82 -4.05
C ALA A 62 -24.42 33.42 -5.18
N PRO A 63 -25.75 33.55 -4.96
CA PRO A 63 -26.74 33.18 -5.96
C PRO A 63 -26.97 34.32 -6.96
N LEU A 64 -26.99 34.01 -8.26
CA LEU A 64 -27.44 34.93 -9.30
C LEU A 64 -28.57 34.31 -10.14
N LEU A 65 -29.76 34.86 -9.89
CA LEU A 65 -30.85 35.27 -10.79
C LEU A 65 -31.10 34.50 -12.11
N GLN A 66 -32.35 34.05 -12.22
CA GLN A 66 -33.06 33.66 -13.45
C GLN A 66 -33.09 34.76 -14.53
N ARG A 67 -32.92 34.37 -15.81
CA ARG A 67 -33.83 34.75 -16.92
C ARG A 67 -33.48 34.07 -18.25
N GLY A 68 -34.51 33.58 -18.95
CA GLY A 68 -34.63 33.56 -20.41
C GLY A 68 -34.20 32.29 -21.15
N SER A 69 -35.17 31.45 -21.53
CA SER A 69 -35.01 30.35 -22.49
C SER A 69 -36.02 30.49 -23.63
N TYR A 70 -35.54 30.59 -24.86
CA TYR A 70 -36.29 30.31 -26.09
C TYR A 70 -35.64 29.08 -26.76
N GLY A 71 -36.48 28.18 -27.30
CA GLY A 71 -36.11 26.89 -27.94
C GLY A 71 -35.32 27.06 -29.24
N VAL A 72 -34.99 26.03 -30.03
CA VAL A 72 -35.53 24.68 -30.24
C VAL A 72 -34.40 23.86 -30.89
N GLY A 73 -34.36 22.54 -30.68
CA GLY A 73 -33.52 21.65 -31.49
C GLY A 73 -33.28 20.28 -30.86
N SER A 74 -34.25 19.39 -30.99
CA SER A 74 -34.22 18.00 -30.49
C SER A 74 -33.36 17.08 -31.35
N TYR A 75 -32.47 16.31 -30.72
CA TYR A 75 -32.23 14.90 -31.06
C TYR A 75 -31.94 14.13 -29.76
N THR A 76 -32.91 13.32 -29.35
CA THR A 76 -32.80 12.34 -28.28
C THR A 76 -32.28 11.03 -28.84
N MET A 77 -31.30 10.40 -28.16
CA MET A 77 -31.31 8.96 -27.89
C MET A 77 -30.32 8.61 -26.76
N ALA A 78 -30.92 8.29 -25.61
CA ALA A 78 -30.52 7.36 -24.55
C ALA A 78 -29.09 7.43 -23.95
N LYS A 79 -28.96 8.24 -22.90
CA LYS A 79 -28.11 7.93 -21.73
C LYS A 79 -28.58 6.64 -21.06
N ARG A 80 -27.64 5.73 -20.76
CA ARG A 80 -27.78 4.74 -19.68
C ARG A 80 -26.61 4.94 -18.70
N TYR A 81 -26.63 6.07 -18.00
CA TYR A 81 -25.85 6.21 -16.77
C TYR A 81 -26.63 5.51 -15.66
N GLY A 82 -26.29 4.25 -15.41
CA GLY A 82 -26.66 3.61 -14.16
C GLY A 82 -25.77 4.18 -13.06
N LEU A 83 -26.24 5.20 -12.34
CA LEU A 83 -25.76 5.49 -11.00
C LEU A 83 -26.06 4.24 -10.15
N SER A 84 -25.03 3.47 -9.80
CA SER A 84 -25.11 2.53 -8.69
C SER A 84 -24.60 3.24 -7.43
N VAL A 85 -25.56 3.74 -6.67
CA VAL A 85 -25.41 4.08 -5.25
C VAL A 85 -25.41 2.75 -4.51
N ASN A 86 -24.22 2.32 -4.07
CA ASN A 86 -23.89 1.31 -3.03
C ASN A 86 -22.57 0.59 -3.41
N GLY A 87 -21.44 1.30 -3.33
CA GLY A 87 -20.12 0.76 -3.67
C GLY A 87 -19.39 0.17 -2.47
N ALA A 88 -19.74 -1.04 -2.05
CA ALA A 88 -18.85 -1.91 -1.28
C ALA A 88 -18.33 -2.98 -2.24
N MET A 89 -17.19 -2.73 -2.89
CA MET A 89 -16.52 -3.76 -3.71
C MET A 89 -15.61 -4.56 -2.78
N ALA A 90 -15.85 -5.86 -2.66
CA ALA A 90 -14.79 -6.76 -2.19
C ALA A 90 -14.05 -7.31 -3.40
N TYR A 91 -12.74 -7.41 -3.26
CA TYR A 91 -11.84 -7.67 -4.37
C TYR A 91 -11.59 -9.16 -4.48
N THR A 92 -12.26 -9.79 -5.45
CA THR A 92 -11.77 -11.05 -6.03
C THR A 92 -11.79 -10.98 -7.54
N GLY A 93 -10.66 -11.33 -8.14
CA GLY A 93 -10.47 -11.36 -9.58
C GLY A 93 -11.46 -12.33 -10.23
N ASN A 94 -12.37 -11.79 -11.04
CA ASN A 94 -13.23 -12.57 -11.92
C ASN A 94 -12.82 -12.24 -13.37
N GLN A 95 -12.33 -13.24 -14.11
CA GLN A 95 -12.15 -13.18 -15.56
C GLN A 95 -13.43 -13.63 -16.25
N GLY A 96 -13.92 -12.79 -17.16
CA GLY A 96 -14.59 -13.27 -18.35
C GLY A 96 -13.58 -13.22 -19.49
N GLU A 97 -13.23 -14.38 -20.04
CA GLU A 97 -13.29 -14.68 -21.49
C GLU A 97 -12.62 -16.03 -21.76
N SER A 98 -13.41 -16.95 -22.31
CA SER A 98 -13.02 -18.29 -22.70
C SER A 98 -12.36 -18.31 -24.07
N ALA A 99 -11.14 -18.80 -24.18
CA ALA A 99 -10.65 -19.51 -25.35
C ALA A 99 -9.63 -20.57 -24.90
N GLY A 100 -9.85 -21.81 -25.34
CA GLY A 100 -9.33 -23.02 -24.69
C GLY A 100 -7.81 -23.13 -24.63
N TYR A 101 -7.33 -23.52 -23.44
CA TYR A 101 -6.11 -24.27 -23.25
C TYR A 101 -6.35 -25.28 -22.14
N THR A 102 -6.16 -26.56 -22.48
CA THR A 102 -6.27 -27.70 -21.58
C THR A 102 -5.11 -27.73 -20.60
N GLY A 103 -5.44 -27.78 -19.31
CA GLY A 103 -4.65 -28.48 -18.29
C GLY A 103 -3.47 -27.72 -17.69
N VAL A 104 -3.75 -26.87 -16.70
CA VAL A 104 -3.07 -26.89 -15.39
C VAL A 104 -4.09 -26.36 -14.37
N SER A 105 -4.41 -27.14 -13.34
CA SER A 105 -5.16 -26.66 -12.18
C SER A 105 -4.33 -25.55 -11.53
N ARG A 106 -4.67 -24.28 -11.79
CA ARG A 106 -4.04 -23.13 -11.13
C ARG A 106 -4.51 -23.14 -9.68
N THR A 107 -3.71 -23.69 -8.79
CA THR A 107 -3.87 -23.50 -7.35
C THR A 107 -3.81 -21.99 -7.10
N TYR A 108 -4.92 -21.44 -6.61
CA TYR A 108 -5.00 -20.04 -6.19
C TYR A 108 -4.22 -19.91 -4.88
N ASP A 109 -2.89 -19.89 -4.94
CA ASP A 109 -2.09 -19.62 -3.76
C ASP A 109 -2.31 -18.17 -3.34
N SER A 110 -2.67 -17.97 -2.07
CA SER A 110 -2.89 -16.64 -1.52
C SER A 110 -1.63 -15.81 -1.63
N ALA A 111 -1.75 -14.62 -2.21
CA ALA A 111 -0.69 -13.62 -2.34
C ALA A 111 0.29 -13.52 -1.15
N PRO A 112 -0.15 -13.54 0.13
CA PRO A 112 0.72 -13.26 1.28
C PRO A 112 1.64 -14.42 1.71
N ALA A 113 1.42 -15.64 1.20
CA ALA A 113 2.31 -16.78 1.47
C ALA A 113 3.73 -16.56 0.91
N VAL A 114 3.86 -15.62 -0.03
CA VAL A 114 5.13 -15.16 -0.60
C VAL A 114 6.16 -14.78 0.46
N PHE A 115 5.72 -14.14 1.55
CA PHE A 115 6.60 -13.58 2.58
C PHE A 115 7.15 -14.63 3.55
N LEU A 116 6.50 -15.80 3.63
CA LEU A 116 6.82 -16.82 4.64
C LEU A 116 7.96 -17.72 4.21
N ASN A 117 8.89 -17.99 5.12
CA ASN A 117 9.99 -18.93 4.92
C ASN A 117 9.43 -20.37 4.85
N PRO A 118 9.70 -21.16 3.79
CA PRO A 118 9.19 -22.53 3.69
C PRO A 118 9.65 -23.43 4.84
N ILE A 119 10.83 -23.14 5.43
CA ILE A 119 11.37 -23.86 6.59
C ILE A 119 11.39 -22.87 7.76
N ARG A 120 10.35 -22.91 8.60
CA ARG A 120 10.17 -21.97 9.70
C ARG A 120 9.62 -22.64 10.96
N PRO A 121 9.80 -22.03 12.14
CA PRO A 121 9.17 -22.51 13.37
C PRO A 121 7.65 -22.59 13.21
N GLU A 122 7.05 -23.60 13.83
CA GLU A 122 5.60 -23.68 13.95
C GLU A 122 5.12 -22.58 14.91
N THR A 123 4.04 -21.88 14.52
CA THR A 123 3.44 -20.82 15.32
C THR A 123 2.08 -21.24 15.85
N ALA A 124 1.54 -20.49 16.83
CA ALA A 124 0.22 -20.79 17.38
C ALA A 124 -0.87 -20.67 16.30
N PHE A 125 -1.81 -21.61 16.30
CA PHE A 125 -3.04 -21.49 15.51
C PHE A 125 -3.96 -20.45 16.15
N ILE A 126 -4.40 -19.47 15.36
CA ILE A 126 -5.21 -18.35 15.83
C ILE A 126 -6.64 -18.52 15.35
N ASP A 127 -7.55 -18.66 16.31
CA ASP A 127 -8.98 -18.85 16.06
C ASP A 127 -9.85 -17.66 16.48
N ASN A 128 -9.27 -16.67 17.17
CA ASN A 128 -9.98 -15.54 17.75
C ASN A 128 -9.29 -14.18 17.49
N GLU A 129 -10.11 -13.12 17.51
CA GLU A 129 -9.69 -11.75 17.20
C GLU A 129 -8.81 -11.13 18.29
N SER A 130 -9.05 -11.45 19.57
CA SER A 130 -8.33 -10.83 20.68
C SER A 130 -6.83 -11.15 20.65
N GLN A 131 -6.44 -12.34 20.18
CA GLN A 131 -5.04 -12.73 20.05
C GLN A 131 -4.28 -11.97 18.96
N ILE A 132 -4.96 -11.45 17.93
CA ILE A 132 -4.28 -10.78 16.81
C ILE A 132 -4.25 -9.26 16.93
N LEU A 133 -5.24 -8.65 17.57
CA LEU A 133 -5.41 -7.20 17.55
C LEU A 133 -4.23 -6.46 18.20
N GLU A 134 -3.64 -7.02 19.26
CA GLU A 134 -2.45 -6.45 19.89
C GLU A 134 -1.25 -6.46 18.95
N LEU A 135 -0.96 -7.61 18.33
CA LEU A 135 0.16 -7.76 17.39
C LEU A 135 -0.03 -6.94 16.12
N ALA A 136 -1.25 -6.87 15.59
CA ALA A 136 -1.59 -6.03 14.45
C ALA A 136 -1.44 -4.54 14.80
N GLY A 137 -1.87 -4.15 15.99
CA GLY A 137 -1.70 -2.79 16.50
C GLY A 137 -0.23 -2.42 16.67
N GLU A 138 0.57 -3.32 17.24
CA GLU A 138 2.02 -3.15 17.39
C GLU A 138 2.71 -3.02 16.02
N ALA A 139 2.46 -3.93 15.09
CA ALA A 139 3.03 -3.88 13.75
C ALA A 139 2.67 -2.60 13.00
N PHE A 140 1.41 -2.18 13.10
CA PHE A 140 0.96 -0.93 12.51
C PHE A 140 1.62 0.29 13.15
N LEU A 141 1.76 0.30 14.49
CA LEU A 141 2.41 1.38 15.23
C LEU A 141 3.89 1.49 14.90
N GLN A 142 4.61 0.37 14.86
CA GLN A 142 6.02 0.35 14.48
C GLN A 142 6.20 0.82 13.04
N LEU A 143 5.37 0.34 12.11
CA LEU A 143 5.45 0.69 10.70
C LEU A 143 5.12 2.17 10.43
N THR A 144 4.05 2.68 11.03
CA THR A 144 3.47 3.98 10.66
C THR A 144 3.76 5.11 11.64
N GLY A 145 4.24 4.77 12.86
CA GLY A 145 4.33 5.69 13.99
C GLY A 145 2.96 6.06 14.58
N ARG A 146 1.86 5.41 14.16
CA ARG A 146 0.49 5.75 14.56
C ARG A 146 -0.29 4.53 15.00
N GLN A 147 -1.30 4.73 15.83
CA GLN A 147 -2.20 3.64 16.23
C GLN A 147 -3.02 3.15 15.04
N LEU A 148 -3.33 1.85 15.00
CA LEU A 148 -4.25 1.28 14.02
C LEU A 148 -5.60 2.02 14.12
N PRO A 149 -6.14 2.54 13.00
CA PRO A 149 -7.39 3.30 13.03
C PRO A 149 -8.56 2.49 13.59
N LYS A 150 -9.30 3.07 14.55
CA LYS A 150 -10.43 2.43 15.22
C LYS A 150 -11.64 2.17 14.30
N ASP A 151 -11.67 2.81 13.13
CA ASP A 151 -12.70 2.62 12.10
C ASP A 151 -12.45 1.40 11.21
N ILE A 152 -11.32 0.69 11.38
CA ILE A 152 -11.03 -0.58 10.72
C ILE A 152 -11.39 -1.73 11.67
N SER A 153 -12.40 -2.52 11.31
CA SER A 153 -12.74 -3.75 12.04
C SER A 153 -12.01 -4.94 11.42
N ILE A 154 -11.38 -5.77 12.25
CA ILE A 154 -10.71 -7.01 11.82
C ILE A 154 -11.49 -8.21 12.37
N SER A 155 -11.82 -9.16 11.51
CA SER A 155 -12.48 -10.40 11.90
C SER A 155 -11.74 -11.65 11.46
N ILE A 156 -11.52 -12.54 12.43
CA ILE A 156 -10.98 -13.88 12.22
C ILE A 156 -12.15 -14.83 11.97
N CYS A 157 -12.13 -15.52 10.83
CA CYS A 157 -13.26 -16.31 10.34
C CYS A 157 -12.85 -17.77 10.12
N THR A 158 -13.73 -18.71 10.43
CA THR A 158 -13.66 -20.07 9.87
C THR A 158 -13.72 -20.02 8.33
N LYS A 159 -13.35 -21.12 7.66
CA LYS A 159 -13.45 -21.22 6.19
C LYS A 159 -14.89 -20.96 5.72
N GLU A 160 -15.86 -21.55 6.43
CA GLU A 160 -17.28 -21.48 6.12
C GLU A 160 -17.82 -20.06 6.29
N GLU A 161 -17.47 -19.38 7.38
CA GLU A 161 -17.85 -17.98 7.61
C GLU A 161 -17.22 -17.06 6.56
N LEU A 162 -15.93 -17.24 6.25
CA LEU A 162 -15.26 -16.44 5.23
C LEU A 162 -15.92 -16.64 3.87
N ARG A 163 -16.25 -17.89 3.50
CA ARG A 163 -16.98 -18.22 2.27
C ARG A 163 -18.34 -17.56 2.21
N GLN A 164 -19.12 -17.64 3.29
CA GLN A 164 -20.46 -17.04 3.37
C GLN A 164 -20.38 -15.51 3.22
N ARG A 165 -19.45 -14.86 3.91
CA ARG A 165 -19.27 -13.41 3.84
C ARG A 165 -18.77 -12.98 2.47
N HIS A 166 -17.82 -13.72 1.89
CA HIS A 166 -17.25 -13.45 0.57
C HIS A 166 -18.27 -13.64 -0.57
N GLY A 167 -19.21 -14.59 -0.45
CA GLY A 167 -20.16 -14.94 -1.50
C GLY A 167 -21.02 -13.78 -2.01
N ASN A 168 -21.13 -12.69 -1.24
CA ASN A 168 -21.81 -11.46 -1.66
C ASN A 168 -21.00 -10.58 -2.62
N PHE A 169 -19.72 -10.89 -2.85
CA PHE A 169 -18.78 -10.01 -3.54
C PHE A 169 -18.07 -10.65 -4.73
N GLY A 170 -18.07 -11.98 -4.82
CA GLY A 170 -17.44 -12.67 -5.93
C GLY A 170 -17.50 -14.19 -5.84
N ALA A 171 -16.94 -14.85 -6.86
CA ALA A 171 -16.82 -16.29 -6.88
C ALA A 171 -15.86 -16.76 -5.77
N TRP A 172 -16.26 -17.81 -5.04
CA TRP A 172 -15.40 -18.40 -4.02
C TRP A 172 -14.33 -19.28 -4.65
N SER A 173 -13.11 -19.21 -4.11
CA SER A 173 -12.07 -20.21 -4.31
C SER A 173 -11.45 -20.58 -2.96
N ASP A 174 -10.99 -21.83 -2.83
CA ASP A 174 -10.35 -22.31 -1.61
C ASP A 174 -8.98 -21.64 -1.34
N GLY A 175 -8.48 -20.89 -2.32
CA GLY A 175 -7.29 -20.05 -2.21
C GLY A 175 -7.51 -18.74 -1.46
N ILE A 176 -8.76 -18.32 -1.25
CA ILE A 176 -9.07 -17.08 -0.54
C ILE A 176 -8.75 -17.27 0.95
N ARG A 177 -7.76 -16.50 1.42
CA ARG A 177 -7.35 -16.47 2.83
C ARG A 177 -7.83 -15.23 3.56
N GLY A 178 -8.22 -14.18 2.82
CA GLY A 178 -8.76 -12.96 3.38
C GLY A 178 -9.40 -12.11 2.28
N PHE A 179 -10.15 -11.10 2.70
CA PHE A 179 -10.59 -10.01 1.85
C PHE A 179 -10.92 -8.77 2.69
N ALA A 180 -10.84 -7.62 2.05
CA ALA A 180 -11.18 -6.32 2.63
C ALA A 180 -12.41 -5.69 1.97
N ILE A 181 -13.14 -4.91 2.75
CA ILE A 181 -14.19 -3.98 2.30
C ILE A 181 -13.75 -2.58 2.71
N ASN A 182 -13.59 -1.70 1.73
CA ASN A 182 -13.22 -0.31 1.94
C ASN A 182 -14.32 0.62 1.39
N GLY A 183 -15.39 0.77 2.18
CA GLY A 183 -16.56 1.59 1.84
C GLY A 183 -16.88 2.59 2.95
N ARG A 184 -18.18 2.72 3.30
CA ARG A 184 -18.61 3.52 4.46
C ARG A 184 -18.00 3.00 5.76
N GLU A 185 -17.81 1.69 5.84
CA GLU A 185 -17.11 1.01 6.91
C GLU A 185 -15.91 0.28 6.31
N LYS A 186 -14.80 0.25 7.06
CA LYS A 186 -13.59 -0.47 6.70
C LYS A 186 -13.57 -1.79 7.46
N ARG A 187 -13.64 -2.89 6.73
CA ARG A 187 -13.71 -4.23 7.33
C ARG A 187 -12.69 -5.14 6.69
N VAL A 188 -11.95 -5.87 7.51
CA VAL A 188 -10.98 -6.87 7.09
C VAL A 188 -11.46 -8.21 7.61
N PHE A 189 -11.53 -9.20 6.74
CA PHE A 189 -11.87 -10.58 7.08
C PHE A 189 -10.70 -11.47 6.69
N VAL A 190 -10.21 -12.26 7.64
CA VAL A 190 -9.14 -13.23 7.38
C VAL A 190 -9.53 -14.60 7.92
N LYS A 191 -9.12 -15.65 7.21
CA LYS A 191 -9.34 -17.03 7.59
C LYS A 191 -8.43 -17.38 8.78
N GLN A 192 -8.96 -18.12 9.74
CA GLN A 192 -8.17 -18.77 10.80
C GLN A 192 -7.00 -19.55 10.20
N ASP A 193 -5.81 -19.34 10.77
CA ASP A 193 -4.56 -19.98 10.34
C ASP A 193 -3.52 -19.87 11.46
N HIS A 194 -2.33 -20.41 11.21
CA HIS A 194 -1.16 -20.15 12.05
C HIS A 194 -0.80 -18.65 12.03
N LEU A 195 -0.34 -18.14 13.18
CA LEU A 195 -0.10 -16.73 13.44
C LEU A 195 0.75 -16.04 12.37
N ASP A 196 1.80 -16.69 11.89
CA ASP A 196 2.67 -16.20 10.83
C ASP A 196 1.89 -15.95 9.53
N ALA A 197 1.13 -16.93 9.06
CA ALA A 197 0.34 -16.81 7.84
C ALA A 197 -0.76 -15.78 7.99
N LEU A 198 -1.44 -15.79 9.15
CA LEU A 198 -2.51 -14.86 9.47
C LEU A 198 -2.02 -13.41 9.47
N MET A 199 -0.86 -13.13 10.08
CA MET A 199 -0.27 -11.79 10.12
C MET A 199 0.14 -11.27 8.73
N MET A 200 0.56 -12.14 7.82
CA MET A 200 0.89 -11.74 6.44
C MET A 200 -0.37 -11.39 5.64
N VAL A 201 -1.42 -12.20 5.76
CA VAL A 201 -2.70 -11.91 5.11
C VAL A 201 -3.28 -10.62 5.65
N LEU A 202 -3.28 -10.46 6.98
CA LEU A 202 -3.80 -9.26 7.63
C LEU A 202 -3.08 -7.98 7.16
N GLY A 203 -1.76 -8.01 7.00
CA GLY A 203 -1.00 -6.88 6.48
C GLY A 203 -1.46 -6.45 5.09
N HIS A 204 -1.64 -7.40 4.18
CA HIS A 204 -2.15 -7.13 2.83
C HIS A 204 -3.56 -6.54 2.84
N GLU A 205 -4.48 -7.14 3.61
CA GLU A 205 -5.86 -6.64 3.71
C GLU A 205 -5.95 -5.26 4.37
N ILE A 206 -5.11 -4.97 5.37
CA ILE A 206 -4.99 -3.62 5.95
C ILE A 206 -4.51 -2.63 4.88
N GLY A 207 -3.58 -3.04 4.01
CA GLY A 207 -3.11 -2.23 2.88
C GLY A 207 -4.24 -1.75 1.96
N HIS A 208 -5.27 -2.56 1.74
CA HIS A 208 -6.44 -2.16 0.96
C HIS A 208 -7.28 -1.08 1.65
N VAL A 209 -7.51 -1.20 2.97
CA VAL A 209 -8.42 -0.32 3.73
C VAL A 209 -7.75 0.92 4.31
N PHE A 210 -6.42 0.93 4.41
CA PHE A 210 -5.68 2.02 5.03
C PHE A 210 -5.81 3.33 4.25
N THR A 211 -5.87 3.24 2.93
CA THR A 211 -6.07 4.37 2.00
C THR A 211 -7.31 4.15 1.15
N PRO A 212 -7.86 5.19 0.47
CA PRO A 212 -9.02 5.02 -0.39
C PRO A 212 -8.81 3.95 -1.47
N THR A 213 -9.88 3.25 -1.81
CA THR A 213 -9.96 2.34 -2.96
C THR A 213 -9.55 3.03 -4.26
N LEU A 214 -8.72 2.36 -5.07
CA LEU A 214 -8.38 2.77 -6.43
C LEU A 214 -9.35 2.14 -7.45
N GLY A 215 -9.65 2.88 -8.52
CA GLY A 215 -10.54 2.40 -9.58
C GLY A 215 -9.91 1.32 -10.46
N ASN A 216 -8.58 1.26 -10.52
CA ASN A 216 -7.84 0.24 -11.27
C ASN A 216 -7.45 -0.91 -10.33
N ARG A 217 -7.82 -2.14 -10.72
CA ARG A 217 -7.58 -3.33 -9.88
C ARG A 217 -6.10 -3.67 -9.72
N HIS A 218 -5.27 -3.49 -10.75
CA HIS A 218 -3.84 -3.77 -10.61
C HIS A 218 -3.14 -2.74 -9.72
N ASP A 219 -3.53 -1.46 -9.82
CA ASP A 219 -3.00 -0.42 -8.93
C ASP A 219 -3.44 -0.66 -7.48
N GLU A 220 -4.68 -1.10 -7.27
CA GLU A 220 -5.20 -1.44 -5.93
C GLU A 220 -4.42 -2.60 -5.30
N GLU A 221 -4.16 -3.67 -6.05
CA GLU A 221 -3.32 -4.78 -5.61
C GLU A 221 -1.87 -4.34 -5.36
N ALA A 222 -1.29 -3.51 -6.23
CA ALA A 222 0.06 -2.99 -6.05
C ALA A 222 0.17 -2.12 -4.79
N LYS A 223 -0.91 -1.37 -4.47
CA LYS A 223 -1.02 -0.58 -3.25
C LYS A 223 -1.05 -1.49 -2.02
N ALA A 224 -1.81 -2.57 -2.04
CA ALA A 224 -1.83 -3.54 -0.94
C ALA A 224 -0.50 -4.28 -0.79
N PHE A 225 0.14 -4.70 -1.90
CA PHE A 225 1.43 -5.37 -1.87
C PHE A 225 2.56 -4.48 -1.34
N SER A 226 2.62 -3.21 -1.77
CA SER A 226 3.63 -2.28 -1.25
C SER A 226 3.49 -2.03 0.25
N PHE A 227 2.26 -2.03 0.79
CA PHE A 227 2.04 -2.02 2.23
C PHE A 227 2.46 -3.35 2.89
N ALA A 228 2.06 -4.49 2.32
CA ALA A 228 2.37 -5.82 2.84
C ALA A 228 3.89 -6.08 2.90
N GLU A 229 4.65 -5.59 1.92
CA GLU A 229 6.11 -5.63 1.94
C GLU A 229 6.68 -4.84 3.13
N ALA A 230 6.24 -3.59 3.32
CA ALA A 230 6.66 -2.78 4.47
C ALA A 230 6.29 -3.43 5.80
N TRP A 231 5.09 -4.01 5.87
CA TRP A 231 4.56 -4.73 7.02
C TRP A 231 5.40 -5.97 7.36
N ALA A 232 5.74 -6.80 6.38
CA ALA A 232 6.58 -7.99 6.57
C ALA A 232 7.99 -7.59 7.04
N SER A 233 8.61 -6.57 6.44
CA SER A 233 9.91 -6.04 6.88
C SER A 233 9.86 -5.51 8.32
N CYS A 234 8.78 -4.81 8.69
CA CYS A 234 8.56 -4.31 10.05
C CYS A 234 8.49 -5.45 11.07
N ILE A 235 7.64 -6.45 10.83
CA ILE A 235 7.49 -7.62 11.71
C ILE A 235 8.81 -8.35 11.87
N LYS A 236 9.56 -8.53 10.77
CA LYS A 236 10.86 -9.19 10.81
C LYS A 236 11.89 -8.40 11.61
N THR A 237 12.00 -7.10 11.36
CA THR A 237 12.99 -6.22 12.00
C THR A 237 12.75 -6.07 13.50
N HIS A 238 11.49 -5.94 13.90
CA HIS A 238 11.10 -5.77 15.31
C HIS A 238 10.76 -7.09 16.02
N ASN A 239 10.85 -8.22 15.31
CA ASN A 239 10.48 -9.54 15.80
C ASN A 239 9.09 -9.60 16.45
N ILE A 240 8.11 -8.93 15.82
CA ILE A 240 6.75 -8.83 16.34
C ILE A 240 6.11 -10.21 16.38
N GLY A 241 5.55 -10.58 17.53
CA GLY A 241 4.98 -11.92 17.76
C GLY A 241 6.01 -13.06 17.66
N ASN A 242 7.31 -12.77 17.78
CA ASN A 242 8.41 -13.71 17.56
C ASN A 242 8.46 -14.32 16.14
N LEU A 243 8.02 -13.56 15.14
CA LEU A 243 7.86 -14.04 13.76
C LEU A 243 9.07 -13.78 12.84
N ALA A 244 10.18 -13.20 13.33
CA ALA A 244 11.30 -12.82 12.46
C ALA A 244 11.88 -14.00 11.66
N ALA A 245 11.99 -15.17 12.28
CA ALA A 245 12.46 -16.39 11.63
C ALA A 245 11.42 -17.01 10.67
N CYS A 246 10.15 -16.60 10.77
CA CYS A 246 9.07 -17.06 9.90
C CYS A 246 9.02 -16.32 8.56
N ILE A 247 9.67 -15.16 8.45
CA ILE A 247 9.62 -14.29 7.26
C ILE A 247 10.92 -14.44 6.46
N LYS A 248 10.82 -14.62 5.15
CA LYS A 248 11.94 -14.70 4.20
C LYS A 248 12.77 -13.41 4.14
N GLY A 249 13.94 -13.45 3.51
CA GLY A 249 14.62 -12.23 3.10
C GLY A 249 13.82 -11.50 2.03
N GLU A 250 13.94 -10.16 1.98
CA GLU A 250 13.18 -9.31 1.06
C GLU A 250 13.47 -9.63 -0.42
N GLN A 251 14.65 -10.15 -0.72
CA GLN A 251 15.06 -10.59 -2.05
C GLN A 251 14.37 -11.88 -2.51
N ASP A 252 13.81 -12.67 -1.59
CA ASP A 252 13.27 -14.02 -1.85
C ASP A 252 11.73 -14.03 -2.01
N TRP A 253 11.10 -12.86 -2.08
CA TRP A 253 9.66 -12.72 -2.23
C TRP A 253 9.24 -12.87 -3.71
N GLN A 254 8.53 -13.96 -4.02
CA GLN A 254 7.94 -14.24 -5.33
C GLN A 254 6.42 -14.58 -5.23
N PRO A 255 5.55 -13.88 -5.97
CA PRO A 255 4.10 -14.04 -5.89
C PRO A 255 3.62 -15.24 -6.71
N ALA A 256 2.38 -15.68 -6.47
CA ALA A 256 1.73 -16.67 -7.31
C ALA A 256 1.43 -16.12 -8.72
N ALA A 257 1.76 -16.87 -9.76
CA ALA A 257 1.56 -16.49 -11.16
C ALA A 257 0.09 -16.64 -11.59
N ASN A 258 -0.76 -15.66 -11.25
CA ASN A 258 -2.20 -15.68 -11.51
C ASN A 258 -2.72 -14.54 -12.42
N GLY A 259 -1.85 -13.67 -12.93
CA GLY A 259 -2.14 -12.59 -13.87
C GLY A 259 -2.53 -11.24 -13.23
N LEU A 260 -3.03 -11.24 -11.99
CA LEU A 260 -3.38 -10.01 -11.26
C LEU A 260 -2.32 -9.69 -10.21
N HIS A 261 -2.08 -10.64 -9.30
CA HIS A 261 -1.17 -10.45 -8.17
C HIS A 261 0.28 -10.40 -8.61
N ASP A 262 0.68 -11.26 -9.55
CA ASP A 262 2.02 -11.23 -10.12
C ASP A 262 2.31 -9.91 -10.84
N VAL A 263 1.41 -9.42 -11.69
CA VAL A 263 1.59 -8.14 -12.39
C VAL A 263 1.74 -6.99 -11.40
N ALA A 264 0.84 -6.92 -10.42
CA ALA A 264 0.88 -5.89 -9.36
C ALA A 264 2.16 -5.97 -8.53
N PHE A 265 2.55 -7.18 -8.11
CA PHE A 265 3.75 -7.39 -7.31
C PHE A 265 5.03 -7.08 -8.10
N HIS A 266 5.16 -7.52 -9.35
CA HIS A 266 6.31 -7.18 -10.20
C HIS A 266 6.43 -5.67 -10.41
N PHE A 267 5.31 -4.96 -10.55
CA PHE A 267 5.33 -3.51 -10.59
C PHE A 267 5.91 -2.90 -9.31
N VAL A 268 5.46 -3.34 -8.13
CA VAL A 268 6.02 -2.89 -6.84
C VAL A 268 7.51 -3.17 -6.79
N ARG A 269 7.93 -4.41 -7.07
CA ARG A 269 9.36 -4.81 -7.08
C ARG A 269 10.21 -3.96 -8.03
N SER A 270 9.67 -3.57 -9.19
CA SER A 270 10.38 -2.69 -10.12
C SER A 270 10.64 -1.29 -9.55
N LEU A 271 9.70 -0.74 -8.78
CA LEU A 271 9.86 0.56 -8.12
C LEU A 271 10.84 0.47 -6.95
N LEU A 272 10.78 -0.62 -6.19
CA LEU A 272 11.73 -0.90 -5.11
C LEU A 272 13.16 -1.11 -5.64
N GLY A 273 13.31 -1.78 -6.77
CA GLY A 273 14.59 -1.92 -7.48
C GLY A 273 15.16 -0.60 -7.98
N LYS A 274 14.33 0.45 -8.11
CA LYS A 274 14.75 1.83 -8.38
C LYS A 274 15.09 2.62 -7.10
N GLY A 275 15.12 1.95 -5.94
CA GLY A 275 15.43 2.55 -4.64
C GLY A 275 14.26 3.24 -3.96
N MET A 276 13.01 3.06 -4.44
CA MET A 276 11.85 3.58 -3.73
C MET A 276 11.58 2.76 -2.47
N HIS A 277 11.01 3.41 -1.45
CA HIS A 277 10.60 2.75 -0.23
C HIS A 277 9.18 2.15 -0.36
N PRO A 278 8.85 0.96 0.18
CA PRO A 278 7.52 0.35 0.05
C PRO A 278 6.36 1.25 0.50
N MET A 279 6.47 1.92 1.66
CA MET A 279 5.43 2.86 2.09
C MET A 279 5.34 4.10 1.17
N GLN A 280 6.44 4.52 0.55
CA GLN A 280 6.38 5.60 -0.44
C GLN A 280 5.57 5.16 -1.67
N VAL A 281 5.84 3.95 -2.18
CA VAL A 281 5.08 3.36 -3.30
C VAL A 281 3.59 3.26 -2.97
N HIS A 282 3.25 2.78 -1.77
CA HIS A 282 1.86 2.71 -1.31
C HIS A 282 1.15 4.05 -1.39
N TRP A 283 1.77 5.11 -0.86
CA TRP A 283 1.19 6.44 -0.85
C TRP A 283 1.15 7.11 -2.21
N ASP A 284 2.18 6.90 -3.04
CA ASP A 284 2.23 7.43 -4.39
C ASP A 284 1.14 6.78 -5.28
N LEU A 285 0.87 5.48 -5.10
CA LEU A 285 -0.29 4.80 -5.71
C LEU A 285 -1.61 5.35 -5.16
N ALA A 286 -1.76 5.44 -3.85
CA ALA A 286 -2.98 5.95 -3.21
C ALA A 286 -3.34 7.39 -3.64
N LYS A 287 -2.34 8.22 -3.94
CA LYS A 287 -2.51 9.60 -4.42
C LYS A 287 -2.61 9.71 -5.95
N GLY A 288 -2.43 8.61 -6.69
CA GLY A 288 -2.44 8.59 -8.15
C GLY A 288 -1.18 9.18 -8.81
N TYR A 289 -0.08 9.35 -8.06
CA TYR A 289 1.22 9.77 -8.61
C TYR A 289 1.95 8.63 -9.34
N LYS A 290 1.59 7.39 -9.01
CA LYS A 290 2.02 6.18 -9.71
C LYS A 290 0.77 5.41 -10.14
N SER A 291 0.91 4.72 -11.26
CA SER A 291 -0.06 3.76 -11.77
C SER A 291 0.68 2.85 -12.75
N LEU A 292 0.29 1.57 -12.80
CA LEU A 292 0.77 0.64 -13.81
C LEU A 292 0.48 1.13 -15.24
N PHE A 293 -0.56 1.95 -15.42
CA PHE A 293 -1.01 2.42 -16.74
C PHE A 293 -0.50 3.82 -17.10
N ASN A 294 0.08 4.56 -16.14
CA ASN A 294 0.78 5.81 -16.40
C ASN A 294 2.29 5.53 -16.41
N ALA A 295 2.75 4.86 -17.47
CA ALA A 295 4.15 4.52 -17.70
C ALA A 295 5.00 5.74 -18.15
N TYR A 296 4.97 6.82 -17.39
CA TYR A 296 6.12 7.73 -17.31
C TYR A 296 6.86 7.40 -16.01
N ILE A 297 7.70 6.35 -16.08
CA ILE A 297 8.63 5.93 -15.01
C ILE A 297 10.04 5.94 -15.56
#